data_AF-A0A1E7EM75-F1
#
_entry.id   AF-A0A1E7EM75-F1
#
_cell.length_a   1.000
_cell.length_b   1.000
_cell.length_c   1.000
_cell.angle_alpha   90.00
_cell.angle_beta   90.00
_cell.angle_gamma   90.00
#
_symmetry.space_group_name_H-M   'P 1'
#
loop_
_entity.id
_entity.type
_entity.pdbx_description
1 polymer ?
#
loop_
_entity_poly.entity_id
_entity_poly.type
_entity_poly.pdbx_seq_one_letter_code
_entity_poly.pdbx_strand_id
1 'polypeptide(L)'
;MLPHASYDIAVSTEQRHLLNPTQRDLFLGLVLENAVGDKASRKIAKRSLDFLNGNVASYAQHVTSDENMKQVATRMDVAASLSILRAEEETKKQEQKKRKATEEAEREKSKKKKLEDEETKKQAAVPVNKDDIGKGIQHVMTLKSQRLLEILVYHFKMNKKEMTKLKLNERREKIKALWPSIITRSS
;
A
#
# COMPACT_ATOMS: atom_id res chain seq x y z
N MET A 1 33.13 31.24 -47.79
CA MET A 1 32.78 30.98 -49.21
C MET A 1 31.27 31.04 -49.33
N LEU A 2 30.74 31.99 -50.09
CA LEU A 2 29.33 32.01 -50.48
C LEU A 2 29.18 31.27 -51.81
N PRO A 3 28.13 30.46 -52.01
CA PRO A 3 27.98 29.67 -53.24
C PRO A 3 27.76 30.57 -54.47
N HIS A 4 28.32 30.16 -55.61
CA HIS A 4 28.22 30.85 -56.89
C HIS A 4 26.79 30.73 -57.45
N ALA A 5 26.25 31.80 -58.06
CA ALA A 5 24.85 31.93 -58.48
C ALA A 5 24.35 30.88 -59.51
N SER A 6 25.26 30.14 -60.15
CA SER A 6 24.94 29.02 -61.02
C SER A 6 24.59 27.72 -60.26
N TYR A 7 24.78 27.70 -58.94
CA TYR A 7 24.42 26.60 -58.06
C TYR A 7 23.23 27.02 -57.20
N ASP A 8 22.06 27.17 -57.82
CA ASP A 8 20.80 27.21 -57.09
C ASP A 8 20.48 25.77 -56.63
N ILE A 9 21.14 25.34 -55.56
CA ILE A 9 20.93 24.02 -54.99
C ILE A 9 19.64 24.10 -54.17
N ALA A 10 18.52 23.90 -54.85
CA ALA A 10 17.24 23.65 -54.22
C ALA A 10 17.33 22.32 -53.45
N VAL A 11 17.78 22.37 -52.20
CA VAL A 11 17.78 21.21 -51.31
C VAL A 11 16.32 20.84 -51.04
N SER A 12 15.90 19.68 -51.53
CA SER A 12 14.52 19.22 -51.35
C SER A 12 14.22 19.04 -49.85
N THR A 13 12.95 19.16 -49.48
CA THR A 13 12.51 18.92 -48.09
C THR A 13 12.90 17.52 -47.60
N GLU A 14 12.88 16.53 -48.49
CA GLU A 14 13.35 15.17 -48.23
C GLU A 14 14.86 15.13 -47.94
N GLN A 15 15.68 15.83 -48.73
CA GLN A 15 17.12 15.94 -48.47
C GLN A 15 17.43 16.64 -47.14
N ARG A 16 16.66 17.66 -46.76
CA ARG A 16 16.79 18.31 -45.44
C ARG A 16 16.48 17.36 -44.30
N HIS A 17 15.46 16.52 -44.45
CA HIS A 17 15.11 15.52 -43.44
C HIS A 17 16.18 14.43 -43.32
N LEU A 18 16.74 13.98 -44.46
CA LEU A 18 17.85 13.03 -44.49
C LEU A 18 19.14 13.61 -43.86
N LEU A 19 19.38 14.91 -44.03
CA LEU A 19 20.53 15.64 -43.48
C LEU A 19 20.42 15.95 -41.97
N ASN A 20 19.23 15.81 -41.38
CA ASN A 20 19.01 16.06 -39.95
C ASN A 20 18.15 14.92 -39.34
N PRO A 21 18.73 13.71 -39.20
CA PRO A 21 18.00 12.56 -38.70
C PRO A 21 17.60 12.74 -37.24
N THR A 22 16.39 12.34 -36.89
CA THR A 22 15.95 12.29 -35.49
C THR A 22 16.53 11.07 -34.79
N GLN A 23 16.49 11.06 -33.45
CA GLN A 23 16.96 9.89 -32.67
C GLN A 23 16.23 8.60 -33.04
N ARG A 24 14.95 8.68 -33.44
CA ARG A 24 14.17 7.54 -33.95
C ARG A 24 14.72 7.01 -35.28
N ASP A 25 15.13 7.91 -36.17
CA ASP A 25 15.67 7.55 -37.49
C ASP A 25 17.02 6.85 -37.35
N LEU A 26 17.85 7.26 -36.38
CA LEU A 26 19.10 6.60 -36.02
C LEU A 26 18.86 5.16 -35.52
N PHE A 27 17.90 4.96 -34.61
CA PHE A 27 17.54 3.62 -34.14
C PHE A 27 16.96 2.74 -35.25
N LEU A 28 16.11 3.30 -36.12
CA LEU A 28 15.56 2.57 -37.26
C LEU A 28 16.66 2.17 -38.25
N GLY A 29 17.61 3.06 -38.52
CA GLY A 29 18.79 2.77 -39.34
C GLY A 29 19.63 1.62 -38.78
N LEU A 30 19.92 1.67 -37.47
CA LEU A 30 20.68 0.62 -36.78
C LEU A 30 19.95 -0.74 -36.80
N VAL A 31 18.64 -0.76 -36.59
CA VAL A 31 17.83 -1.99 -36.66
C VAL A 31 17.81 -2.54 -38.09
N LEU A 32 17.67 -1.67 -39.10
CA LEU A 32 17.70 -2.05 -40.52
C LEU A 32 19.07 -2.53 -40.99
N GLU A 33 20.16 -2.04 -40.39
CA GLU A 33 21.53 -2.51 -40.63
C GLU A 33 21.76 -3.90 -40.03
N ASN A 34 21.29 -4.12 -38.80
CA ASN A 34 21.44 -5.41 -38.11
C ASN A 34 20.44 -6.48 -38.58
N ALA A 35 19.34 -6.09 -39.22
CA ALA A 35 18.32 -7.01 -39.75
C ALA A 35 18.70 -7.66 -41.11
N VAL A 36 19.97 -7.60 -41.51
CA VAL A 36 20.45 -8.03 -42.83
C VAL A 36 21.02 -9.45 -42.72
N GLY A 37 20.15 -10.43 -42.91
CA GLY A 37 20.58 -11.80 -43.23
C GLY A 37 20.84 -11.96 -44.73
N ASP A 38 21.60 -12.99 -45.10
CA ASP A 38 22.10 -13.33 -46.46
C ASP A 38 21.03 -13.44 -47.58
N LYS A 39 19.73 -13.26 -47.26
CA LYS A 39 18.60 -13.38 -48.19
C LYS A 39 17.59 -12.23 -48.11
N ALA A 40 17.88 -11.15 -47.38
CA ALA A 40 16.96 -10.02 -47.24
C ALA A 40 17.08 -9.04 -48.42
N SER A 41 16.11 -9.06 -49.35
CA SER A 41 16.05 -8.07 -50.44
C SER A 41 15.45 -6.75 -49.94
N ARG A 42 16.24 -5.67 -49.91
CA ARG A 42 15.75 -4.35 -49.48
C ARG A 42 15.06 -3.64 -50.65
N LYS A 43 13.79 -3.23 -50.47
CA LYS A 43 13.08 -2.29 -51.35
C LYS A 43 13.35 -0.83 -50.93
N ILE A 44 14.61 -0.49 -50.71
CA ILE A 44 15.03 0.88 -50.39
C ILE A 44 16.19 1.22 -51.33
N ALA A 45 16.19 2.44 -51.87
CA ALA A 45 17.26 2.88 -52.75
C ALA A 45 18.61 2.83 -52.01
N LYS A 46 19.60 2.17 -52.61
CA LYS A 46 20.95 1.99 -52.04
C LYS A 46 21.57 3.31 -51.54
N ARG A 47 21.34 4.42 -52.27
CA ARG A 47 21.78 5.77 -51.88
C ARG A 47 21.25 6.25 -50.54
N SER A 48 19.99 5.96 -50.20
CA SER A 48 19.40 6.36 -48.92
C SER A 48 19.99 5.58 -47.75
N LEU A 49 20.34 4.31 -47.98
CA LEU A 49 21.04 3.47 -47.01
C LEU A 49 22.48 3.94 -46.80
N ASP A 50 23.21 4.23 -47.87
CA ASP A 50 24.59 4.70 -47.78
C ASP A 50 24.67 6.06 -47.06
N PHE A 51 23.67 6.94 -47.28
CA PHE A 51 23.58 8.25 -46.62
C PHE A 51 23.23 8.14 -45.12
N LEU A 52 22.26 7.28 -44.77
CA LEU A 52 21.92 7.01 -43.38
C LEU A 52 23.09 6.36 -42.64
N ASN A 53 23.74 5.35 -43.24
CA ASN A 53 24.90 4.69 -42.62
C ASN A 53 26.09 5.63 -42.45
N GLY A 54 26.38 6.48 -43.44
CA GLY A 54 27.45 7.48 -43.34
C GLY A 54 27.20 8.52 -42.24
N ASN A 55 25.97 9.02 -42.14
CA ASN A 55 25.59 9.98 -41.09
C ASN A 55 25.52 9.32 -39.71
N VAL A 56 24.95 8.12 -39.59
CA VAL A 56 24.92 7.33 -38.35
C VAL A 56 26.33 7.07 -37.84
N ALA A 57 27.27 6.69 -38.71
CA ALA A 57 28.67 6.48 -38.34
C ALA A 57 29.35 7.77 -37.84
N SER A 58 29.06 8.91 -38.48
CA SER A 58 29.62 10.22 -38.10
C SER A 58 29.02 10.76 -36.78
N TYR A 59 27.70 10.61 -36.57
CA TYR A 59 27.06 10.95 -35.30
C TYR A 59 27.44 9.98 -34.18
N ALA A 60 27.58 8.69 -34.48
CA ALA A 60 28.08 7.70 -33.52
C ALA A 60 29.50 8.05 -33.07
N GLN A 61 30.41 8.46 -33.97
CA GLN A 61 31.74 8.95 -33.59
C GLN A 61 31.70 10.16 -32.65
N HIS A 62 30.74 11.09 -32.83
CA HIS A 62 30.53 12.18 -31.88
C HIS A 62 29.99 11.69 -30.52
N VAL A 63 29.18 10.63 -30.49
CA VAL A 63 28.73 9.97 -29.25
C VAL A 63 29.86 9.16 -28.59
N THR A 64 30.89 8.73 -29.34
CA THR A 64 32.09 8.02 -28.85
C THR A 64 33.28 8.94 -28.56
N SER A 65 33.08 10.26 -28.39
CA SER A 65 34.16 11.10 -27.88
C SER A 65 34.49 10.72 -26.42
N ASP A 66 35.77 10.77 -26.03
CA ASP A 66 36.20 10.43 -24.65
C ASP A 66 35.44 11.23 -23.59
N GLU A 67 35.07 12.47 -23.91
CA GLU A 67 34.28 13.33 -23.03
C GLU A 67 32.85 12.80 -22.85
N ASN A 68 32.19 12.38 -23.93
CA ASN A 68 30.84 11.82 -23.87
C ASN A 68 30.83 10.44 -23.18
N MET A 69 31.84 9.61 -23.40
CA MET A 69 32.00 8.35 -22.68
C MET A 69 32.16 8.57 -21.16
N LYS A 70 32.94 9.57 -20.74
CA LYS A 70 33.04 9.96 -19.32
C LYS A 70 31.70 10.42 -18.75
N GLN A 71 30.93 11.21 -19.51
CA GLN A 71 29.60 11.65 -19.08
C GLN A 71 28.58 10.50 -19.01
N VAL A 72 28.69 9.51 -19.90
CA VAL A 72 27.84 8.30 -19.84
C VAL A 72 28.22 7.46 -18.62
N ALA A 73 29.51 7.27 -18.36
CA ALA A 73 29.98 6.54 -17.18
C ALA A 73 29.51 7.19 -15.87
N THR A 74 29.60 8.51 -15.74
CA THR A 74 29.09 9.22 -14.54
C THR A 74 27.58 9.11 -14.40
N ARG A 75 26.81 9.20 -15.49
CA ARG A 75 25.35 8.99 -15.45
C ARG A 75 24.98 7.56 -15.05
N MET A 76 25.73 6.56 -15.52
CA MET A 76 25.52 5.17 -15.14
C MET A 76 25.82 4.93 -13.66
N ASP A 77 26.87 5.55 -13.11
CA ASP A 77 27.22 5.46 -11.69
C ASP A 77 26.15 6.12 -10.80
N VAL A 78 25.65 7.28 -11.21
CA VAL A 78 24.50 7.93 -10.56
C VAL A 78 23.24 7.06 -10.66
N ALA A 79 22.97 6.45 -11.81
CA ALA A 79 21.83 5.54 -11.96
C ALA A 79 21.96 4.28 -11.07
N ALA A 80 23.16 3.72 -10.96
CA ALA A 80 23.45 2.58 -10.09
C ALA A 80 23.20 2.93 -8.61
N SER A 81 23.75 4.05 -8.12
CA SER A 81 23.52 4.51 -6.74
C SER A 81 22.05 4.80 -6.44
N LEU A 82 21.32 5.42 -7.39
CA LEU A 82 19.86 5.61 -7.29
C LEU A 82 19.10 4.29 -7.20
N SER A 83 19.52 3.26 -7.94
CA SER A 83 18.87 1.95 -7.89
C SER A 83 19.03 1.26 -6.54
N ILE A 84 20.22 1.38 -5.92
CA ILE A 84 20.50 0.84 -4.59
C ILE A 84 19.63 1.56 -3.55
N LEU A 85 19.59 2.89 -3.61
CA LEU A 85 18.77 3.70 -2.69
C LEU A 85 17.29 3.33 -2.80
N ARG A 86 16.76 3.18 -4.02
CA ARG A 86 15.36 2.75 -4.21
C ARG A 86 15.09 1.33 -3.68
N ALA A 87 16.02 0.40 -3.87
CA ALA A 87 15.90 -0.94 -3.30
C ALA A 87 15.88 -0.91 -1.76
N GLU A 88 16.69 -0.06 -1.14
CA GLU A 88 16.66 0.17 0.32
C GLU A 88 15.34 0.80 0.79
N GLU A 89 14.78 1.75 0.04
CA GLU A 89 13.48 2.34 0.35
C GLU A 89 12.35 1.31 0.25
N GLU A 90 12.37 0.46 -0.78
CA GLU A 90 11.38 -0.60 -0.95
C GLU A 90 11.45 -1.64 0.16
N THR A 91 12.65 -2.09 0.54
CA THR A 91 12.84 -3.03 1.66
C THR A 91 12.34 -2.42 2.99
N LYS A 92 12.70 -1.18 3.31
CA LYS A 92 12.18 -0.46 4.49
C LYS A 92 10.66 -0.37 4.48
N LYS A 93 10.06 -0.06 3.33
CA LYS A 93 8.60 0.02 3.18
C LYS A 93 7.93 -1.34 3.37
N GLN A 94 8.53 -2.41 2.87
CA GLN A 94 8.03 -3.78 3.08
C GLN A 94 8.13 -4.20 4.55
N GLU A 95 9.23 -3.90 5.24
CA GLU A 95 9.37 -4.17 6.67
C GLU A 95 8.34 -3.41 7.50
N GLN A 96 8.11 -2.12 7.22
CA GLN A 96 7.08 -1.34 7.91
C GLN A 96 5.68 -1.90 7.69
N LYS A 97 5.35 -2.35 6.47
CA LYS A 97 4.08 -3.02 6.18
C LYS A 97 3.93 -4.32 6.98
N LYS A 98 4.99 -5.14 7.05
CA LYS A 98 4.99 -6.38 7.85
C LYS A 98 4.79 -6.09 9.34
N ARG A 99 5.49 -5.11 9.91
CA ARG A 99 5.33 -4.71 11.33
C ARG A 99 3.91 -4.24 11.65
N LYS A 100 3.32 -3.41 10.77
CA LYS A 100 1.93 -2.96 10.94
C LYS A 100 0.94 -4.12 10.88
N ALA A 101 1.12 -5.05 9.94
CA ALA A 101 0.27 -6.24 9.82
C ALA A 101 0.37 -7.16 11.05
N THR A 102 1.58 -7.36 11.60
CA THR A 102 1.76 -8.16 12.81
C THR A 102 1.13 -7.49 14.04
N GLU A 103 1.31 -6.17 14.21
CA GLU A 103 0.68 -5.43 15.31
C GLU A 103 -0.85 -5.46 15.23
N GLU A 104 -1.41 -5.35 14.03
CA GLU A 104 -2.86 -5.44 13.82
C GLU A 104 -3.40 -6.83 14.13
N ALA A 105 -2.73 -7.89 13.65
CA ALA A 105 -3.09 -9.26 13.95
C ALA A 105 -3.01 -9.58 15.46
N GLU A 106 -2.01 -9.07 16.17
CA GLU A 106 -1.92 -9.21 17.63
C GLU A 106 -3.03 -8.46 18.37
N ARG A 107 -3.36 -7.24 17.93
CA ARG A 107 -4.48 -6.48 18.49
C ARG A 107 -5.79 -7.21 18.28
N GLU A 108 -6.03 -7.80 17.11
CA GLU A 108 -7.24 -8.60 16.86
C GLU A 108 -7.30 -9.85 17.74
N LYS A 109 -6.20 -10.60 17.86
CA LYS A 109 -6.13 -11.77 18.76
C LYS A 109 -6.43 -11.36 20.21
N SER A 110 -5.86 -10.24 20.66
CA SER A 110 -6.11 -9.73 22.01
C SER A 110 -7.58 -9.32 22.24
N LYS A 111 -8.24 -8.76 21.22
CA LYS A 111 -9.67 -8.41 21.28
C LYS A 111 -10.54 -9.66 21.33
N LYS A 112 -10.28 -10.65 20.48
CA LYS A 112 -11.00 -11.93 20.46
C LYS A 112 -10.90 -12.64 21.81
N LYS A 113 -9.69 -12.76 22.36
CA LYS A 113 -9.47 -13.37 23.68
C LYS A 113 -10.22 -12.63 24.80
N LYS A 114 -10.24 -11.30 24.80
CA LYS A 114 -11.02 -10.51 25.77
C LYS A 114 -12.53 -10.73 25.66
N LEU A 115 -13.05 -10.90 24.44
CA LEU A 115 -14.46 -11.20 24.21
C LEU A 115 -14.82 -12.61 24.69
N GLU A 116 -14.00 -13.60 24.38
CA GLU A 116 -14.14 -14.98 24.87
C GLU A 116 -14.09 -15.04 26.40
N ASP A 117 -13.14 -14.33 27.03
CA ASP A 117 -13.03 -14.23 28.49
C ASP A 117 -14.24 -13.51 29.13
N GLU A 118 -14.88 -12.57 28.44
CA GLU A 118 -16.07 -11.87 28.93
C GLU A 118 -17.33 -12.72 28.76
N GLU A 119 -17.42 -13.50 27.68
CA GLU A 119 -18.52 -14.41 27.41
C GLU A 119 -18.51 -15.61 28.38
N THR A 120 -17.34 -16.20 28.63
CA THR A 120 -17.18 -17.27 29.65
C THR A 120 -17.56 -16.78 31.05
N LYS A 121 -17.13 -15.57 31.44
CA LYS A 121 -17.53 -14.94 32.72
C LYS A 121 -19.03 -14.70 32.80
N LYS A 122 -19.66 -14.26 31.70
CA LYS A 122 -21.11 -14.08 31.65
C LYS A 122 -21.82 -15.43 31.79
N GLN A 123 -21.41 -16.46 31.07
CA GLN A 123 -22.02 -17.80 31.14
C GLN A 123 -21.92 -18.39 32.55
N ALA A 124 -20.78 -18.23 33.23
CA ALA A 124 -20.61 -18.68 34.61
C ALA A 124 -21.43 -17.87 35.63
N ALA A 125 -21.59 -16.55 35.42
CA ALA A 125 -22.28 -15.68 36.37
C ALA A 125 -23.81 -15.74 36.25
N VAL A 126 -24.37 -16.00 35.06
CA VAL A 126 -25.82 -16.07 34.83
C VAL A 126 -26.57 -17.07 35.73
N PRO A 127 -26.13 -18.33 35.93
CA PRO A 127 -26.84 -19.28 36.80
C PRO A 127 -26.84 -18.82 38.26
N VAL A 128 -25.67 -18.42 38.79
CA VAL A 128 -25.55 -17.95 40.19
C VAL A 128 -26.38 -16.69 40.43
N ASN A 129 -26.47 -15.80 39.44
CA ASN A 129 -27.29 -14.60 39.54
C ASN A 129 -28.79 -14.93 39.55
N LYS A 130 -29.24 -15.97 38.84
CA LYS A 130 -30.63 -16.44 38.92
C LYS A 130 -30.94 -17.02 40.30
N ASP A 131 -30.01 -17.79 40.88
CA ASP A 131 -30.17 -18.36 42.22
C ASP A 131 -30.27 -17.26 43.28
N ASP A 132 -29.43 -16.22 43.19
CA ASP A 132 -29.46 -15.09 44.12
C ASP A 132 -30.74 -14.24 43.99
N ILE A 133 -31.28 -14.11 42.78
CA ILE A 133 -32.57 -13.45 42.55
C ILE A 133 -33.72 -14.30 43.12
N GLY A 134 -33.65 -15.64 42.97
CA GLY A 134 -34.64 -16.57 43.50
C GLY A 134 -34.76 -16.55 45.03
N LYS A 135 -33.67 -16.22 45.75
CA LYS A 135 -33.66 -16.02 47.21
C LYS A 135 -34.34 -14.72 47.66
N GLY A 136 -34.71 -13.84 46.72
CA GLY A 136 -35.48 -12.63 46.98
C GLY A 136 -34.64 -11.37 47.22
N ILE A 137 -35.34 -10.22 47.21
CA ILE A 137 -34.70 -8.88 47.21
C ILE A 137 -33.87 -8.62 48.46
N GLN A 138 -34.28 -9.12 49.62
CA GLN A 138 -33.57 -8.93 50.88
C GLN A 138 -32.18 -9.58 50.84
N HIS A 139 -32.08 -10.77 50.23
CA HIS A 139 -30.80 -11.44 50.03
C HIS A 139 -29.91 -10.67 49.06
N VAL A 140 -30.45 -10.21 47.93
CA VAL A 140 -29.65 -9.46 46.94
C VAL A 140 -29.06 -8.18 47.55
N MET A 141 -29.80 -7.46 48.40
CA MET A 141 -29.31 -6.22 49.01
C MET A 141 -28.13 -6.41 49.98
N THR A 142 -27.95 -7.59 50.55
CA THR A 142 -26.81 -7.90 51.45
C THR A 142 -25.54 -8.31 50.70
N LEU A 143 -25.62 -8.52 49.38
CA LEU A 143 -24.48 -8.92 48.56
C LEU A 143 -23.42 -7.82 48.44
N LYS A 144 -22.19 -8.27 48.19
CA LYS A 144 -21.02 -7.41 47.93
C LYS A 144 -21.19 -6.61 46.62
N SER A 145 -20.53 -5.46 46.55
CA SER A 145 -20.58 -4.52 45.41
C SER A 145 -20.33 -5.16 44.04
N GLN A 146 -19.41 -6.12 43.98
CA GLN A 146 -19.04 -6.82 42.76
C GLN A 146 -20.17 -7.74 42.25
N ARG A 147 -20.83 -8.46 43.16
CA ARG A 147 -21.98 -9.33 42.84
C ARG A 147 -23.18 -8.52 42.37
N LEU A 148 -23.46 -7.38 43.00
CA LEU A 148 -24.51 -6.45 42.55
C LEU A 148 -24.24 -5.93 41.13
N LEU A 149 -22.97 -5.66 40.81
CA LEU A 149 -22.57 -5.23 39.46
C LEU A 149 -22.74 -6.36 38.44
N GLU A 150 -22.38 -7.60 38.78
CA GLU A 150 -22.61 -8.76 37.91
C GLU A 150 -24.11 -8.98 37.63
N ILE A 151 -24.97 -8.79 38.64
CA ILE A 151 -26.43 -8.86 38.46
C ILE A 151 -26.92 -7.75 37.53
N LEU A 152 -26.52 -6.49 37.76
CA LEU A 152 -26.89 -5.36 36.91
C LEU A 152 -26.41 -5.52 35.45
N VAL A 153 -25.18 -5.99 35.25
CA VAL A 153 -24.57 -6.10 33.93
C VAL A 153 -25.05 -7.35 33.18
N TYR A 154 -25.09 -8.52 33.82
CA TYR A 154 -25.37 -9.78 33.13
C TYR A 154 -26.85 -10.16 33.15
N HIS A 155 -27.59 -9.86 34.22
CA HIS A 155 -29.03 -10.17 34.30
C HIS A 155 -29.89 -9.04 33.72
N PHE A 156 -29.65 -7.79 34.16
CA PHE A 156 -30.39 -6.62 33.67
C PHE A 156 -29.82 -6.01 32.38
N LYS A 157 -28.73 -6.56 31.83
CA LYS A 157 -28.10 -6.14 30.57
C LYS A 157 -27.69 -4.65 30.55
N MET A 158 -27.31 -4.08 31.70
CA MET A 158 -26.86 -2.69 31.77
C MET A 158 -25.41 -2.53 31.29
N ASN A 159 -25.06 -1.32 30.84
CA ASN A 159 -23.70 -1.01 30.39
C ASN A 159 -22.68 -1.11 31.53
N LYS A 160 -21.72 -2.04 31.40
CA LYS A 160 -20.66 -2.29 32.37
C LYS A 160 -19.85 -1.06 32.73
N LYS A 161 -19.57 -0.17 31.76
CA LYS A 161 -18.78 1.05 31.99
C LYS A 161 -19.51 2.05 32.88
N GLU A 162 -20.82 2.15 32.77
CA GLU A 162 -21.64 3.03 33.60
C GLU A 162 -21.83 2.43 34.99
N MET A 163 -22.04 1.11 35.08
CA MET A 163 -22.29 0.45 36.37
C MET A 163 -21.04 0.38 37.24
N THR A 164 -19.85 0.27 36.64
CA THR A 164 -18.58 0.29 37.37
C THR A 164 -18.33 1.62 38.08
N LYS A 165 -18.82 2.74 37.51
CA LYS A 165 -18.65 4.08 38.08
C LYS A 165 -19.56 4.36 39.29
N LEU A 166 -20.65 3.62 39.43
CA LEU A 166 -21.61 3.81 40.51
C LEU A 166 -21.08 3.29 41.84
N LYS A 167 -21.38 4.03 42.91
CA LYS A 167 -21.10 3.60 44.30
C LYS A 167 -22.05 2.47 44.71
N LEU A 168 -21.71 1.75 45.79
CA LEU A 168 -22.48 0.60 46.28
C LEU A 168 -23.96 0.94 46.53
N ASN A 169 -24.25 2.09 47.14
CA ASN A 169 -25.61 2.50 47.47
C ASN A 169 -26.44 2.80 46.20
N GLU A 170 -25.84 3.49 45.23
CA GLU A 170 -26.48 3.78 43.94
C GLU A 170 -26.79 2.48 43.16
N ARG A 171 -25.92 1.46 43.24
CA ARG A 171 -26.18 0.14 42.65
C ARG A 171 -27.38 -0.55 43.30
N ARG A 172 -27.50 -0.47 44.63
CA ARG A 172 -28.65 -1.02 45.38
C ARG A 172 -29.95 -0.33 45.00
N GLU A 173 -29.94 0.99 44.91
CA GLU A 173 -31.13 1.76 44.49
C GLU A 173 -31.57 1.42 43.06
N LYS A 174 -30.62 1.28 42.12
CA LYS A 174 -30.93 0.82 40.77
C LYS A 174 -31.53 -0.58 40.74
N ILE A 175 -31.01 -1.52 41.54
CA ILE A 175 -31.59 -2.86 41.64
C ILE A 175 -33.01 -2.80 42.22
N LYS A 176 -33.26 -1.98 43.26
CA LYS A 176 -34.62 -1.78 43.80
C LYS A 176 -35.58 -1.25 42.75
N ALA A 177 -35.16 -0.25 41.96
CA ALA A 177 -35.97 0.33 40.90
C ALA A 177 -36.28 -0.68 39.78
N LEU A 178 -35.34 -1.58 39.47
CA LEU A 178 -35.50 -2.60 38.44
C LEU A 178 -36.17 -3.88 38.95
N TRP A 179 -36.27 -4.09 40.26
CA TRP A 179 -36.83 -5.31 40.85
C TRP A 179 -38.27 -5.64 40.43
N PRO A 180 -39.21 -4.66 40.33
CA PRO A 180 -40.58 -4.93 39.87
C PRO A 180 -40.66 -5.56 38.47
N SER A 181 -39.65 -5.31 37.61
CA SER A 181 -39.58 -5.90 36.26
C SER A 181 -39.24 -7.41 36.25
N ILE A 182 -38.74 -7.95 37.37
CA ILE A 182 -38.52 -9.38 37.56
C ILE A 182 -39.84 -10.07 37.91
N ILE A 183 -40.61 -9.48 38.81
CA ILE A 183 -41.88 -10.04 39.33
C ILE A 183 -42.93 -10.14 38.21
N THR A 184 -42.96 -9.16 37.31
CA THR A 184 -43.89 -9.12 36.15
C THR A 184 -43.54 -10.10 35.03
N ARG A 185 -42.34 -10.70 35.03
CA ARG A 185 -41.93 -11.72 34.04
C ARG A 185 -42.14 -13.17 34.52
N SER A 186 -42.52 -13.36 35.79
CA SER A 186 -42.78 -14.68 36.38
C SER A 186 -44.28 -14.97 36.57
N SER A 187 -45.17 -14.16 35.98
CA SER A 187 -46.63 -14.36 35.90
C SER A 187 -47.03 -14.45 34.44
#